data_AF-A0A920TM14-F1
#
_entry.id   AF-A0A920TM14-F1
#
_cell.length_a   1.000
_cell.length_b   1.000
_cell.length_c   1.000
_cell.angle_alpha   90.00
_cell.angle_beta   90.00
_cell.angle_gamma   90.00
#
_symmetry.space_group_name_H-M   'P 1'
#
loop_
_entity.id
_entity.type
_entity.pdbx_description
1 polymer ?
#
loop_
_entity_poly.entity_id
_entity_poly.type
_entity_poly.pdbx_seq_one_letter_code
_entity_poly.pdbx_strand_id
1 'polypeptide(L)'
;MNKLVFLILLYDPLFAQEIQVIDHKIIKDIQPNWPVIINNVLDDSTSFEFVLSLDSVQSVLEGYRVQVLATRYIERADSLAAIMKNTISDSVYVDFEAPNYKVRVGDFIDRDQRKHCSKS
;
A
#
# COMPACT_ATOMS: atom_id res chain seq x y z
N MET A 1 19.29 16.43 -52.77
CA MET A 1 18.78 16.64 -51.39
C MET A 1 19.01 15.44 -50.48
N ASN A 2 19.06 14.22 -51.01
CA ASN A 2 19.10 12.96 -50.26
C ASN A 2 20.43 12.73 -49.50
N LYS A 3 21.56 13.21 -50.04
CA LYS A 3 22.89 13.10 -49.41
C LYS A 3 23.03 13.96 -48.15
N LEU A 4 22.31 15.07 -48.08
CA LEU A 4 22.37 16.01 -46.95
C LEU A 4 21.54 15.48 -45.77
N VAL A 5 20.42 14.82 -46.05
CA VAL A 5 19.61 14.10 -45.05
C VAL A 5 20.40 12.95 -44.41
N PHE A 6 21.16 12.19 -45.20
CA PHE A 6 22.01 11.12 -44.68
C PHE A 6 23.11 11.61 -43.74
N LEU A 7 23.65 12.81 -43.96
CA LEU A 7 24.67 13.39 -43.08
C LEU A 7 24.10 13.86 -41.74
N ILE A 8 22.84 14.30 -41.72
CA ILE A 8 22.15 14.70 -40.49
C ILE A 8 21.86 13.47 -39.62
N LEU A 9 21.32 12.40 -40.23
CA LEU A 9 21.00 11.14 -39.52
C LEU A 9 22.22 10.45 -38.89
N LEU A 10 23.42 10.75 -39.37
CA LEU A 10 24.68 10.19 -38.85
C LEU A 10 25.21 10.96 -37.62
N TYR A 11 24.76 12.20 -37.40
CA TYR A 11 25.24 13.06 -36.33
C TYR A 11 24.41 12.97 -35.04
N ASP A 12 23.15 12.54 -35.15
CA ASP A 12 22.21 12.36 -34.03
C ASP A 12 22.72 11.43 -32.89
N PRO A 13 23.40 10.30 -33.13
CA PRO A 13 23.84 9.43 -32.03
C PRO A 13 24.94 10.05 -31.15
N LEU A 14 25.63 11.12 -31.57
CA LEU A 14 26.65 11.78 -30.75
C LEU A 14 26.06 12.58 -29.58
N PHE A 15 24.82 13.05 -29.67
CA PHE A 15 24.17 13.81 -28.60
C PHE A 15 23.39 12.94 -27.60
N ALA A 16 23.20 11.65 -27.89
CA ALA A 16 22.39 10.76 -27.06
C ALA A 16 23.15 10.15 -25.87
N GLN A 17 24.48 10.28 -25.81
CA GLN A 17 25.28 9.76 -24.70
C GLN A 17 25.45 10.81 -23.59
N GLU A 18 24.36 11.14 -22.89
CA GLU A 18 24.48 11.76 -21.57
C GLU A 18 24.69 10.65 -20.53
N ILE A 19 25.94 10.45 -20.11
CA ILE A 19 26.27 9.47 -19.05
C ILE A 19 25.77 10.03 -17.73
N GLN A 20 24.60 9.56 -17.27
CA GLN A 20 24.12 9.83 -15.93
C GLN A 20 25.00 9.06 -14.92
N VAL A 21 26.04 9.73 -14.42
CA VAL A 21 26.85 9.21 -13.31
C VAL A 21 25.96 9.23 -12.07
N ILE A 22 25.45 8.07 -11.68
CA ILE A 22 24.66 7.93 -10.47
C ILE A 22 25.61 8.15 -9.29
N ASP A 23 25.51 9.31 -8.64
CA ASP A 23 26.25 9.61 -7.42
C ASP A 23 25.72 8.72 -6.29
N HIS A 24 26.41 7.60 -6.07
CA HIS A 24 26.07 6.59 -5.06
C HIS A 24 26.14 7.15 -3.63
N LYS A 25 26.65 8.37 -3.42
CA LYS A 25 26.78 9.00 -2.11
C LYS A 25 25.44 9.51 -1.53
N ILE A 26 24.36 9.50 -2.32
CA ILE A 26 23.04 10.01 -1.92
C ILE A 26 22.16 8.91 -1.29
N ILE A 27 22.49 7.64 -1.48
CA ILE A 27 21.75 6.51 -0.89
C ILE A 27 22.41 6.17 0.44
N LYS A 28 21.90 6.72 1.54
CA LYS A 28 22.19 6.16 2.87
C LYS A 28 21.43 4.84 2.96
N ASP A 29 22.14 3.73 3.03
CA ASP A 29 21.53 2.44 3.37
C ASP A 29 20.86 2.57 4.74
N ILE A 30 19.53 2.58 4.74
CA ILE A 30 18.74 2.49 5.96
C ILE A 30 18.91 1.04 6.42
N GLN A 31 19.71 0.83 7.47
CA GLN A 31 19.89 -0.50 8.05
C GLN A 31 18.51 -1.03 8.47
N PRO A 32 18.09 -2.23 8.01
CA PRO A 32 16.82 -2.80 8.43
C PRO A 32 16.87 -3.12 9.92
N ASN A 33 15.75 -2.92 10.60
CA ASN A 33 15.60 -3.37 11.98
C ASN A 33 15.38 -4.89 11.95
N TRP A 34 16.36 -5.65 12.44
CA TRP A 34 16.28 -7.10 12.49
C TRP A 34 15.36 -7.56 13.62
N PRO A 35 14.57 -8.63 13.43
CA PRO A 35 13.80 -9.21 14.53
C PRO A 35 14.75 -9.80 15.58
N VAL A 36 14.45 -9.57 16.86
CA VAL A 36 15.22 -10.14 17.97
C VAL A 36 14.90 -11.64 18.07
N ILE A 37 15.91 -12.49 17.91
CA ILE A 37 15.77 -13.93 18.08
C ILE A 37 15.85 -14.25 19.57
N ILE A 38 14.73 -14.56 20.20
CA ILE A 38 14.68 -15.06 21.57
C ILE A 38 14.95 -16.57 21.59
N ASN A 39 16.05 -16.97 22.22
CA ASN A 39 16.31 -18.37 22.49
C ASN A 39 15.78 -18.71 23.89
N ASN A 40 14.79 -19.60 23.97
CA ASN A 40 14.07 -19.98 25.20
C ASN A 40 14.93 -20.78 26.22
N VAL A 41 16.26 -20.82 26.01
CA VAL A 41 17.24 -21.56 26.79
C VAL A 41 17.90 -20.67 27.86
N LEU A 42 17.71 -19.35 27.80
CA LEU A 42 18.27 -18.41 28.76
C LEU A 42 17.16 -17.91 29.68
N ASP A 43 17.24 -18.31 30.96
CA ASP A 43 16.34 -17.99 32.08
C ASP A 43 16.41 -16.53 32.53
N ASP A 44 16.49 -15.59 31.58
CA ASP A 44 16.55 -14.17 31.86
C ASP A 44 15.18 -13.55 31.61
N SER A 45 14.36 -13.51 32.67
CA SER A 45 13.03 -12.89 32.73
C SER A 45 12.96 -11.48 32.12
N THR A 46 14.08 -10.75 32.06
CA THR A 46 14.14 -9.39 31.49
C THR A 46 13.95 -9.38 29.96
N SER A 47 14.39 -10.44 29.27
CA SER A 47 14.23 -10.59 27.82
C SER A 47 12.77 -10.84 27.44
N PHE A 48 12.01 -11.51 28.30
CA PHE A 48 10.59 -11.79 28.10
C PHE A 48 9.72 -10.54 28.29
N GLU A 49 9.98 -9.75 29.34
CA GLU A 49 9.30 -8.46 29.57
C GLU A 49 9.51 -7.47 28.40
N PHE A 50 10.73 -7.42 27.84
CA PHE A 50 11.00 -6.60 26.65
C PHE A 50 10.19 -7.09 25.43
N VAL A 51 10.08 -8.40 25.20
CA VAL A 51 9.26 -8.96 24.11
C VAL A 51 7.77 -8.70 24.31
N LEU A 52 7.24 -8.86 25.53
CA LEU A 52 5.86 -8.51 25.85
C LEU A 52 5.60 -7.01 25.60
N SER A 53 6.57 -6.16 25.90
CA SER A 53 6.49 -4.74 25.60
C SER A 53 6.48 -4.45 24.08
N LEU A 54 7.27 -5.18 23.29
CA LEU A 54 7.26 -5.05 21.82
C LEU A 54 5.95 -5.54 21.20
N ASP A 55 5.37 -6.63 21.72
CA ASP A 55 4.10 -7.17 21.25
C ASP A 55 2.93 -6.19 21.53
N SER A 56 3.03 -5.41 22.62
CA SER A 56 2.03 -4.39 22.96
C SER A 56 2.02 -3.14 22.05
N VAL A 57 3.12 -2.88 21.33
CA VAL A 57 3.26 -1.69 20.46
C VAL A 57 2.45 -1.82 19.17
N GLN A 58 2.03 -3.03 18.81
CA GLN A 58 1.16 -3.26 17.65
C GLN A 58 -0.25 -3.67 18.09
N SER A 59 -0.87 -2.87 18.97
CA SER A 59 -2.32 -2.91 19.16
C SER A 59 -3.01 -2.42 17.88
N VAL A 60 -3.14 -3.31 16.89
CA VAL A 60 -4.06 -3.12 15.77
C VAL A 60 -5.45 -3.07 16.39
N LEU A 61 -5.97 -1.86 16.62
CA LEU A 61 -7.35 -1.70 17.06
C LEU A 61 -8.25 -2.42 16.05
N GLU A 62 -9.02 -3.38 16.53
CA GLU A 62 -10.02 -4.07 15.71
C GLU A 62 -11.06 -3.04 15.24
N GLY A 63 -10.95 -2.63 13.98
CA GLY A 63 -11.90 -1.75 13.30
C GLY A 63 -12.87 -2.53 12.43
N TYR A 64 -14.05 -1.98 12.21
CA TYR A 64 -15.08 -2.51 11.33
C TYR A 64 -15.20 -1.67 10.07
N ARG A 65 -15.41 -2.33 8.93
CA ARG A 65 -15.74 -1.68 7.66
C ARG A 65 -17.10 -2.16 7.17
N VAL A 66 -17.88 -1.29 6.54
CA VAL A 66 -19.19 -1.66 6.01
C VAL A 66 -19.03 -2.19 4.59
N GLN A 67 -19.48 -3.42 4.33
CA GLN A 67 -19.55 -3.96 2.98
C GLN A 67 -20.80 -3.44 2.26
N VAL A 68 -20.61 -2.84 1.09
CA VAL A 68 -21.67 -2.23 0.29
C VAL A 68 -22.05 -3.12 -0.89
N LEU A 69 -21.06 -3.76 -1.53
CA LEU A 69 -21.28 -4.62 -2.68
C LEU A 69 -20.32 -5.82 -2.63
N ALA A 70 -20.79 -6.97 -3.12
CA ALA A 70 -19.96 -8.11 -3.49
C ALA A 70 -20.33 -8.55 -4.91
N THR A 71 -19.37 -8.57 -5.83
CA THR A 71 -19.60 -8.87 -7.25
C THR A 71 -18.42 -9.65 -7.84
N ARG A 72 -18.70 -10.59 -8.76
CA ARG A 72 -17.66 -11.29 -9.53
C ARG A 72 -17.03 -10.43 -10.64
N TYR A 73 -17.60 -9.26 -10.90
CA TYR A 73 -17.17 -8.36 -11.98
C TYR A 73 -16.44 -7.15 -11.43
N ILE A 74 -15.16 -7.02 -11.76
CA ILE A 74 -14.31 -5.91 -11.31
C ILE A 74 -14.84 -4.54 -11.78
N GLU A 75 -15.31 -4.43 -13.02
CA GLU A 75 -15.81 -3.16 -13.57
C GLU A 75 -16.98 -2.59 -12.75
N ARG A 76 -17.83 -3.46 -12.20
CA ARG A 76 -18.94 -3.04 -11.33
C ARG A 76 -18.44 -2.59 -9.97
N ALA A 77 -17.42 -3.25 -9.42
CA ALA A 77 -16.82 -2.86 -8.15
C ALA A 77 -16.12 -1.50 -8.28
N ASP A 78 -15.34 -1.31 -9.35
CA ASP A 78 -14.59 -0.07 -9.60
C ASP A 78 -15.52 1.10 -9.90
N SER A 79 -16.55 0.89 -10.73
CA SER A 79 -17.55 1.91 -11.02
C SER A 79 -18.27 2.37 -9.75
N LEU A 80 -18.69 1.42 -8.89
CA LEU A 80 -19.32 1.77 -7.62
C LEU A 80 -18.34 2.49 -6.69
N ALA A 81 -17.11 2.00 -6.57
CA ALA A 81 -16.09 2.62 -5.72
C ALA A 81 -15.78 4.06 -6.14
N ALA A 82 -15.70 4.33 -7.45
CA ALA A 82 -15.50 5.67 -7.99
C ALA A 82 -16.68 6.61 -7.66
N ILE A 83 -17.92 6.12 -7.77
CA ILE A 83 -19.11 6.88 -7.39
C ILE A 83 -19.10 7.18 -5.89
N MET A 84 -18.83 6.17 -5.06
CA MET A 84 -18.82 6.32 -3.60
C MET A 84 -17.73 7.27 -3.13
N LYS A 85 -16.54 7.21 -3.74
CA LYS A 85 -15.43 8.12 -3.45
C LYS A 85 -15.75 9.59 -3.74
N ASN A 86 -16.63 9.85 -4.70
CA ASN A 86 -17.11 11.20 -5.01
C ASN A 86 -18.31 11.64 -4.16
N THR A 87 -19.03 10.70 -3.56
CA THR A 87 -20.28 10.96 -2.83
C THR A 87 -20.07 11.04 -1.32
N ILE A 88 -19.13 10.26 -0.79
CA ILE A 88 -18.88 10.11 0.65
C ILE A 88 -17.46 10.59 0.95
N SER A 89 -17.29 11.31 2.05
CA SER A 89 -15.97 11.80 2.50
C SER A 89 -15.11 10.70 3.16
N ASP A 90 -15.69 9.54 3.41
CA ASP A 90 -15.03 8.39 4.04
C ASP A 90 -14.18 7.60 3.02
N SER A 91 -13.20 6.86 3.55
CA SER A 91 -12.35 5.98 2.75
C SER A 91 -13.16 4.84 2.10
N VAL A 92 -12.93 4.61 0.81
CA VAL A 92 -13.57 3.54 0.03
C VAL A 92 -12.50 2.55 -0.45
N TYR A 93 -12.76 1.26 -0.27
CA TYR A 93 -11.84 0.16 -0.56
C TYR A 93 -12.49 -0.90 -1.46
N VAL A 94 -11.67 -1.52 -2.30
CA VAL A 94 -12.06 -2.67 -3.13
C VAL A 94 -11.09 -3.81 -2.85
N ASP A 95 -11.60 -4.86 -2.19
CA ASP A 95 -10.80 -6.04 -1.84
C ASP A 95 -11.23 -7.22 -2.72
N PHE A 96 -10.27 -7.99 -3.23
CA PHE A 96 -10.55 -9.24 -3.92
C PHE A 96 -10.52 -10.41 -2.95
N GLU A 97 -11.68 -11.03 -2.73
CA GLU A 97 -11.83 -12.27 -1.97
C GLU A 97 -12.47 -13.32 -2.87
N ALA A 98 -11.66 -14.26 -3.34
CA ALA A 98 -12.07 -15.25 -4.34
C ALA A 98 -13.44 -15.88 -3.99
N PRO A 99 -14.41 -15.90 -4.92
CA PRO A 99 -14.33 -15.49 -6.34
C PRO A 99 -14.80 -14.05 -6.62
N ASN A 100 -14.99 -13.20 -5.61
CA ASN A 100 -15.67 -11.91 -5.74
C ASN A 100 -14.81 -10.71 -5.30
N TYR A 101 -15.10 -9.56 -5.90
CA TYR A 101 -14.66 -8.25 -5.44
C TYR A 101 -15.67 -7.70 -4.43
N LYS A 102 -15.17 -7.22 -3.29
CA LYS A 102 -15.96 -6.62 -2.21
C LYS A 102 -15.63 -5.15 -2.10
N VAL A 103 -16.65 -4.30 -2.19
CA VAL A 103 -16.53 -2.85 -1.95
C VAL A 103 -16.87 -2.58 -0.49
N ARG A 104 -15.94 -1.97 0.25
CA ARG A 104 -16.06 -1.64 1.67
C ARG A 104 -15.85 -0.14 1.89
N VAL A 105 -16.55 0.44 2.85
CA VAL A 105 -16.49 1.88 3.15
C VAL A 105 -16.28 2.11 4.65
N GLY A 106 -15.46 3.12 4.94
CA GLY A 106 -15.18 3.66 6.26
C GLY A 106 -14.23 2.81 7.09
N ASP A 107 -13.74 3.43 8.16
CA ASP A 107 -12.97 2.79 9.22
C ASP A 107 -13.66 3.12 10.55
N PHE A 108 -14.53 2.22 11.03
CA PHE A 108 -15.34 2.45 12.22
C PHE A 108 -14.77 1.70 13.41
N ILE A 109 -14.48 2.40 14.51
CA ILE A 109 -13.99 1.77 15.75
C ILE A 109 -15.15 1.21 16.57
N ASP A 110 -16.35 1.80 16.44
CA ASP A 110 -17.54 1.44 17.23
C ASP A 110 -18.65 0.79 16.38
N ARG A 111 -19.30 -0.25 16.93
CA ARG A 111 -20.36 -1.00 16.26
C ARG A 111 -21.64 -0.19 16.04
N ASP A 112 -21.88 0.84 16.84
CA ASP A 112 -23.10 1.65 16.71
C ASP A 112 -22.99 2.72 15.61
N GLN A 113 -21.80 3.25 15.34
CA GLN A 113 -21.56 4.12 14.16
C GLN A 113 -21.82 3.37 12.84
N ARG A 114 -21.44 2.09 12.77
CA ARG A 114 -21.70 1.21 11.63
C ARG A 114 -23.19 1.11 11.27
N LYS A 115 -24.08 1.08 12.27
CA LYS A 115 -25.53 0.90 12.06
C LYS A 115 -26.17 2.14 11.44
N HIS A 116 -25.61 3.32 11.67
CA HIS A 116 -26.11 4.56 11.09
C HIS A 116 -25.76 4.66 9.61
N CYS A 117 -24.51 4.33 9.24
CA CYS A 117 -24.06 4.31 7.84
C CYS A 117 -24.81 3.27 6.99
N SER A 118 -25.13 2.10 7.54
CA SER A 118 -25.87 1.04 6.82
C SER A 118 -27.35 1.36 6.56
N LYS A 119 -27.91 2.42 7.16
CA LYS A 119 -29.34 2.76 7.09
C LYS A 119 -29.65 4.00 6.24
N SER A 120 -28.64 4.75 5.83
CA SER A 120 -28.79 5.91 4.94
C SER A 120 -28.62 5.51 3.48
#